data_AF-A0A923V8N2-F1
#
_entry.id   AF-A0A923V8N2-F1
#
_cell.length_a   1.000
_cell.length_b   1.000
_cell.length_c   1.000
_cell.angle_alpha   90.00
_cell.angle_beta   90.00
_cell.angle_gamma   90.00
#
_symmetry.space_group_name_H-M   'P 1'
#
loop_
_entity.id
_entity.type
_entity.pdbx_description
1 polymer ?
#
loop_
_entity_poly.entity_id
_entity_poly.type
_entity_poly.pdbx_seq_one_letter_code
_entity_poly.pdbx_strand_id
1 'polypeptide(L)' 'MDNKDMEKQSTLSTSIDSDLKKALAAFCKKRGLKIQSVVENAIREQLEDEIDLADYDERKNEEEISLAAVLKKIRK' A
#
# COMPACT_ATOMS: atom_id res chain seq x y z
N MET A 1 -3.77 31.50 -7.00
CA MET A 1 -4.03 30.05 -6.87
C MET A 1 -2.77 29.47 -6.26
N ASP A 2 -2.79 29.38 -4.93
CA ASP A 2 -1.63 28.99 -4.14
C ASP A 2 -1.37 27.48 -4.29
N ASN A 3 -0.26 27.15 -4.98
CA ASN A 3 0.38 25.85 -4.89
C ASN A 3 0.80 25.60 -3.45
N LYS A 4 0.14 24.71 -2.70
CA LYS A 4 0.61 24.35 -1.37
C LYS A 4 0.19 22.97 -0.85
N ASP A 5 0.15 21.96 -1.71
CA ASP A 5 0.25 20.58 -1.25
C ASP A 5 1.72 20.15 -1.26
N MET A 6 2.54 20.84 -0.46
CA MET A 6 3.78 20.22 0.02
C MET A 6 3.36 19.21 1.07
N GLU A 7 3.43 17.92 0.73
CA GLU A 7 3.18 16.83 1.68
C GLU A 7 3.93 17.09 2.99
N LYS A 8 3.19 17.21 4.08
CA LYS A 8 3.78 17.39 5.41
C LYS A 8 4.44 16.07 5.81
N GLN A 9 5.76 16.00 5.67
CA GLN A 9 6.53 14.88 6.19
C GLN A 9 6.36 14.81 7.72
N SER A 10 6.03 13.63 8.21
CA SER A 10 5.96 13.32 9.64
C SER A 10 7.05 12.31 10.00
N THR A 11 7.49 12.33 11.26
CA THR A 11 8.54 11.41 11.75
C THR A 11 7.90 10.20 12.40
N LEU A 12 8.29 9.00 11.97
CA LEU A 12 7.99 7.74 12.64
C LEU A 12 9.21 7.28 13.44
N SER A 13 9.07 7.25 14.77
CA SER A 13 10.09 6.72 15.68
C SER A 13 9.62 5.39 16.25
N THR A 14 10.40 4.33 16.07
CA THR A 14 10.08 2.99 16.58
C THR A 14 11.34 2.20 16.92
N SER A 15 11.20 1.16 17.73
CA SER A 15 12.23 0.18 18.03
C SER A 15 12.09 -1.03 17.11
N ILE A 16 13.21 -1.51 16.57
CA ILE A 16 13.29 -2.76 15.80
C ILE A 16 14.45 -3.61 16.31
N ASP A 17 14.41 -4.90 16.01
CA ASP A 17 15.50 -5.82 16.34
C ASP A 17 16.87 -5.31 15.81
N SER A 18 17.90 -5.50 16.62
CA SER A 18 19.22 -4.91 16.35
C SER A 18 19.91 -5.56 15.15
N ASP A 19 19.71 -6.86 14.94
CA ASP A 19 20.30 -7.58 13.83
C ASP A 19 19.52 -7.32 12.54
N LEU A 20 18.19 -7.20 12.64
CA LEU A 20 17.36 -6.72 11.55
C LEU A 20 17.79 -5.32 11.07
N LYS A 21 18.05 -4.39 11.99
CA LYS A 21 18.54 -3.04 11.65
C LYS A 21 19.86 -3.09 10.90
N LYS A 22 20.80 -3.96 11.33
CA LYS A 22 22.09 -4.14 10.65
C LYS A 22 21.91 -4.70 9.25
N ALA A 23 21.04 -5.71 9.10
CA ALA A 23 20.74 -6.33 7.82
C ALA A 23 20.09 -5.31 6.85
N LEU A 24 19.12 -4.52 7.32
CA LEU A 24 18.48 -3.46 6.54
C LEU A 24 19.51 -2.40 6.08
N ALA A 25 20.38 -1.94 6.99
CA ALA A 25 21.41 -0.98 6.66
C ALA A 25 22.41 -1.53 5.60
N ALA A 26 22.82 -2.79 5.72
CA ALA A 26 23.70 -3.44 4.75
C ALA A 26 23.02 -3.60 3.38
N PHE A 27 21.75 -4.00 3.36
CA PHE A 27 20.93 -4.10 2.16
C PHE A 27 20.83 -2.75 1.44
N CYS A 28 20.45 -1.69 2.16
CA CYS A 28 20.32 -0.34 1.62
C CYS A 28 21.66 0.18 1.09
N LYS A 29 22.76 -0.03 1.83
CA LYS A 29 24.10 0.37 1.40
C LYS A 29 24.52 -0.32 0.10
N LYS A 30 24.26 -1.62 -0.03
CA LYS A 30 24.60 -2.39 -1.24
C LYS A 30 23.84 -1.91 -2.48
N ARG A 31 22.61 -1.42 -2.32
CA ARG A 31 21.71 -1.03 -3.41
C ARG A 31 21.61 0.49 -3.63
N GLY A 32 22.30 1.31 -2.84
CA GLY A 32 22.22 2.76 -2.93
C GLY A 32 20.85 3.33 -2.52
N LEU A 33 20.14 2.65 -1.62
CA LEU A 33 18.79 3.02 -1.18
C LEU A 33 18.82 3.78 0.16
N LYS A 34 17.83 4.66 0.38
CA LYS A 34 17.60 5.27 1.69
C LYS A 34 16.71 4.36 2.53
N ILE A 35 17.10 4.14 3.78
CA ILE A 35 16.32 3.32 4.74
C ILE A 35 14.88 3.84 4.86
N GLN A 36 14.70 5.16 4.97
CA GLN A 36 13.37 5.77 5.06
C GLN A 36 12.45 5.34 3.91
N SER A 37 12.93 5.41 2.67
CA SER A 37 12.13 5.06 1.49
C SER A 37 11.78 3.57 1.45
N VAL A 38 12.71 2.70 1.87
CA VAL A 38 12.43 1.26 1.96
C VAL A 38 11.37 0.97 3.01
N VAL A 39 11.49 1.58 4.19
CA VAL A 39 10.52 1.40 5.29
C VAL A 39 9.15 1.97 4.91
N GLU A 40 9.12 3.16 4.31
CA GLU A 40 7.87 3.79 3.88
C GLU A 40 7.15 2.96 2.81
N ASN A 41 7.88 2.45 1.82
CA ASN A 41 7.29 1.60 0.79
C ASN A 41 6.78 0.28 1.38
N ALA A 42 7.54 -0.37 2.26
CA ALA A 42 7.10 -1.60 2.90
C ALA A 42 5.84 -1.39 3.77
N ILE A 43 5.75 -0.26 4.48
CA ILE A 43 4.54 0.10 5.25
C ILE A 43 3.37 0.36 4.30
N ARG A 44 3.60 1.10 3.21
CA ARG A 44 2.55 1.39 2.21
C ARG A 44 2.01 0.11 1.58
N GLU A 45 2.89 -0.76 1.08
CA GLU A 45 2.52 -2.05 0.49
C GLU A 45 1.70 -2.88 1.48
N GLN A 46 2.15 -2.99 2.74
CA GLN A 46 1.41 -3.74 3.76
C GLN A 46 0.02 -3.17 4.07
N LEU A 47 -0.15 -1.85 4.02
CA LEU A 47 -1.45 -1.20 4.23
C LEU A 47 -2.36 -1.34 3.01
N GLU A 48 -1.80 -1.20 1.80
CA GLU A 48 -2.52 -1.39 0.55
C GLU A 48 -3.04 -2.83 0.44
N ASP A 49 -2.22 -3.83 0.76
CA ASP A 49 -2.62 -5.24 0.79
C ASP A 49 -3.79 -5.49 1.76
N GLU A 50 -3.79 -4.88 2.95
CA GLU A 50 -4.86 -5.04 3.93
C GLU A 50 -6.17 -4.39 3.47
N ILE A 51 -6.09 -3.22 2.82
CA ILE A 51 -7.27 -2.54 2.26
C ILE A 51 -7.84 -3.35 1.09
N ASP A 52 -7.00 -3.82 0.18
CA ASP A 52 -7.43 -4.67 -0.93
C ASP A 52 -8.10 -5.97 -0.42
N LEU A 53 -7.57 -6.55 0.66
CA LEU A 53 -8.18 -7.71 1.33
C LEU A 53 -9.50 -7.37 2.01
N ALA A 54 -9.62 -6.20 2.65
CA ALA A 54 -10.85 -5.74 3.27
C ALA A 54 -11.95 -5.50 2.23
N ASP A 55 -11.62 -4.82 1.13
CA ASP A 55 -12.54 -4.59 -0.01
C ASP A 55 -12.98 -5.92 -0.64
N TYR A 56 -12.05 -6.88 -0.77
CA TYR A 56 -12.40 -8.23 -1.19
C TYR A 56 -13.36 -8.90 -0.20
N ASP A 57 -13.08 -8.83 1.10
CA ASP A 57 -13.89 -9.49 2.14
C ASP A 57 -15.30 -8.92 2.26
N GLU A 58 -15.48 -7.61 2.03
CA GLU A 58 -16.80 -6.98 1.96
C GLU A 58 -17.59 -7.46 0.74
N ARG A 59 -16.92 -7.65 -0.40
CA ARG A 59 -17.57 -7.87 -1.70
C ARG A 59 -17.66 -9.33 -2.13
N LYS A 60 -16.91 -10.24 -1.50
CA LYS A 60 -16.83 -11.67 -1.88
C LYS A 60 -18.15 -12.43 -1.81
N ASN A 61 -19.14 -11.92 -1.09
CA ASN A 61 -20.47 -12.52 -0.96
C ASN A 61 -21.57 -11.74 -1.71
N GLU A 62 -21.20 -10.79 -2.57
CA GLU A 62 -22.16 -10.08 -3.41
C GLU A 62 -22.86 -11.04 -4.39
N GLU A 63 -24.13 -10.74 -4.70
CA GLU A 63 -24.90 -11.55 -5.65
C GLU A 63 -24.27 -11.48 -7.04
N GLU A 64 -23.81 -12.62 -7.54
CA GLU A 64 -23.26 -12.71 -8.89
C GLU A 64 -24.36 -12.56 -9.95
N ILE A 65 -24.15 -11.62 -10.87
CA ILE A 65 -25.05 -11.42 -12.01
C ILE A 65 -24.37 -11.87 -13.30
N SER A 66 -25.11 -12.61 -14.13
CA SER A 66 -24.57 -13.04 -15.43
C SER A 66 -24.22 -11.85 -16.33
N LEU A 67 -23.10 -11.94 -17.04
CA LEU A 67 -22.68 -10.93 -18.02
C LEU A 67 -23.79 -10.66 -19.07
N ALA A 68 -24.54 -11.70 -19.46
CA ALA A 68 -25.67 -11.56 -20.38
C ALA A 68 -26.78 -10.64 -19.84
N ALA A 69 -27.09 -10.73 -18.54
CA ALA A 69 -28.06 -9.85 -17.89
C ALA A 69 -27.56 -8.39 -17.81
N VAL A 70 -26.26 -8.18 -17.56
CA VAL A 70 -25.62 -6.86 -17.55
C VAL A 70 -25.66 -6.22 -18.94
N LEU A 71 -25.23 -6.95 -19.97
CA LEU A 71 -25.21 -6.46 -21.35
C LEU A 71 -26.61 -6.09 -21.88
N LYS A 72 -27.64 -6.80 -21.43
CA LYS A 72 -29.04 -6.49 -21.76
C LYS A 72 -29.54 -5.19 -21.09
N LYS A 73 -29.04 -4.84 -19.90
CA LYS A 73 -29.32 -3.55 -19.23
C LYS A 73 -28.62 -2.37 -19.88
N ILE A 74 -27.38 -2.54 -20.36
CA ILE A 74 -26.54 -1.46 -20.91
C ILE A 74 -26.93 -1.07 -22.35
N ARG A 75 -27.49 -1.98 -23.15
CA ARG A 75 -27.90 -1.73 -24.54
C ARG A 75 -29.28 -1.05 -24.71
N LYS A 76 -29.78 -0.39 -23.67
CA LYS A 76 -31.04 0.39 -23.69
C LYS A 76 -30.73 1.87 -23.69
#